data_AF-A0A852B8Z5-F1
#
_entry.id   AF-A0A852B8Z5-F1
#
_cell.length_a   1.000
_cell.length_b   1.000
_cell.length_c   1.000
_cell.angle_alpha   90.00
_cell.angle_beta   90.00
_cell.angle_gamma   90.00
#
_symmetry.space_group_name_H-M   'P 1'
#
loop_
_entity.id
_entity.type
_entity.pdbx_description
1 polymer ?
#
loop_
_entity_poly.entity_id
_entity_poly.type
_entity_poly.pdbx_seq_one_letter_code
_entity_poly.pdbx_strand_id
1 'polypeptide(L)'
;DFEAGEAVELSFLKNGRWQGVAFRVPKAALAGRPLFPHVLVKNCAVEFNFGQRARPLGGLPPGFSLIQHLPPGERHRGTQGPRSKAECEILMMVGLPAAGKTTWAVKHAAANPGKKYNILGTNAIMDKMRVMGLRRQRNYAGRWDVLIQQATQCLNRLIQIAARKRRNYILDQV
;
A
#
# COMPACT_ATOMS: atom_id res chain seq x y z
N ASP A 1 -2.84 18.79 -11.56
CA ASP A 1 -3.15 19.27 -12.91
C ASP A 1 -2.32 18.48 -13.91
N PHE A 2 -2.99 17.70 -14.77
CA PHE A 2 -2.34 16.98 -15.87
C PHE A 2 -2.23 17.84 -17.14
N GLU A 3 -2.93 18.97 -17.19
CA GLU A 3 -2.98 19.88 -18.34
C GLU A 3 -1.96 21.04 -18.21
N ALA A 4 -1.25 21.14 -17.08
CA ALA A 4 -0.27 22.18 -16.80
C ALA A 4 1.04 22.04 -17.61
N GLY A 5 1.01 22.35 -18.91
CA GLY A 5 2.20 22.38 -19.77
C GLY A 5 2.95 21.04 -19.79
N GLU A 6 4.26 21.06 -19.56
CA GLU A 6 5.14 19.88 -19.65
C GLU A 6 5.23 19.04 -18.35
N ALA A 7 4.60 19.49 -17.26
CA ALA A 7 4.66 18.82 -15.96
C ALA A 7 3.26 18.55 -15.40
N VAL A 8 3.14 17.51 -14.59
CA VAL A 8 1.97 17.27 -13.75
C VAL A 8 2.19 17.97 -12.42
N GLU A 9 1.30 18.89 -12.07
CA GLU A 9 1.34 19.60 -10.79
C GLU A 9 0.45 18.89 -9.75
N LEU A 10 0.98 18.65 -8.55
CA LEU A 10 0.20 18.15 -7.41
C LEU A 10 0.11 19.22 -6.34
N SER A 11 -1.09 19.42 -5.83
CA SER A 11 -1.41 20.53 -4.95
C SER A 11 -2.52 20.14 -3.99
N PHE A 12 -2.63 20.88 -2.88
CA PHE A 12 -3.53 20.52 -1.80
C PHE A 12 -4.41 21.69 -1.37
N LEU A 13 -5.65 21.37 -1.02
CA LEU A 13 -6.55 22.25 -0.29
C LEU A 13 -6.74 21.69 1.12
N LYS A 14 -6.57 22.54 2.13
CA LYS A 14 -6.87 22.20 3.52
C LYS A 14 -8.05 23.06 3.97
N ASN A 15 -9.17 22.43 4.30
CA ASN A 15 -10.42 23.10 4.67
C ASN A 15 -10.83 24.19 3.65
N GLY A 16 -10.73 23.88 2.35
CA GLY A 16 -11.05 24.79 1.26
C GLY A 16 -9.98 25.86 0.95
N ARG A 17 -8.90 25.95 1.73
CA ARG A 17 -7.81 26.90 1.49
C ARG A 17 -6.68 26.28 0.67
N TRP A 18 -6.31 26.94 -0.42
CA TRP A 18 -5.17 26.56 -1.27
C TRP A 18 -3.84 26.61 -0.50
N GLN A 19 -3.00 25.60 -0.66
CA GLN A 19 -1.69 25.49 0.00
C GLN A 19 -0.50 25.64 -0.95
N GLY A 20 -0.74 25.93 -2.24
CA GLY A 20 0.30 25.95 -3.27
C GLY A 20 0.52 24.59 -3.96
N VAL A 21 1.42 24.61 -4.95
CA VAL A 21 1.90 23.41 -5.64
C VAL A 21 2.94 22.72 -4.77
N ALA A 22 2.66 21.50 -4.35
CA ALA A 22 3.55 20.70 -3.51
C ALA A 22 4.57 19.93 -4.33
N PHE A 23 4.18 19.44 -5.51
CA PHE A 23 5.07 18.67 -6.39
C PHE A 23 4.85 19.04 -7.84
N ARG A 24 5.94 19.00 -8.62
CA ARG A 24 5.93 19.06 -10.08
C ARG A 24 6.65 17.84 -10.61
N VAL A 25 5.96 17.03 -11.40
CA VAL A 25 6.52 15.80 -11.98
C VAL A 25 6.51 15.93 -13.50
N PRO A 26 7.67 15.88 -14.18
CA PRO A 26 7.70 15.95 -15.64
C PRO A 26 6.83 14.85 -16.26
N LYS A 27 6.03 15.20 -17.28
CA LYS A 27 5.19 14.22 -17.99
C LYS A 27 6.01 13.06 -18.57
N ALA A 28 7.21 13.37 -19.05
CA ALA A 28 8.19 12.37 -19.51
C ALA A 28 8.56 11.33 -18.44
N ALA A 29 8.68 11.73 -17.16
CA ALA A 29 9.00 10.81 -16.07
C ALA A 29 7.84 9.85 -15.72
N LEU A 30 6.60 10.31 -15.95
CA LEU A 30 5.43 9.45 -15.80
C LEU A 30 5.31 8.44 -16.93
N ALA A 31 5.79 8.77 -18.13
CA ALA A 31 5.72 7.90 -19.31
C ALA A 31 4.29 7.38 -19.56
N GLY A 32 3.30 8.27 -19.44
CA GLY A 32 1.88 7.95 -19.59
C GLY A 32 1.27 7.11 -18.46
N ARG A 33 2.02 6.80 -17.39
CA ARG A 33 1.49 6.03 -16.26
C ARG A 33 0.54 6.88 -15.41
N PRO A 34 -0.61 6.34 -14.99
CA PRO A 34 -1.55 7.04 -14.13
C PRO A 34 -0.99 7.18 -12.70
N LEU A 35 -1.47 8.20 -11.99
CA LEU A 35 -1.24 8.36 -10.56
C LEU A 35 -2.41 7.77 -9.76
N PHE A 36 -2.10 7.18 -8.61
CA PHE A 36 -3.10 6.61 -7.71
C PHE A 36 -3.07 7.32 -6.36
N PRO A 37 -4.24 7.66 -5.78
CA PRO A 37 -4.28 8.18 -4.42
C PRO A 37 -3.77 7.11 -3.46
N HIS A 38 -2.80 7.47 -2.63
CA HIS A 38 -2.24 6.59 -1.61
C HIS A 38 -2.36 7.26 -0.25
N VAL A 39 -3.00 6.58 0.70
CA VAL A 39 -3.19 7.09 2.06
C VAL A 39 -2.73 6.04 3.05
N LEU A 40 -1.82 6.44 3.93
CA LEU A 40 -1.40 5.65 5.08
C LEU A 40 -2.10 6.20 6.32
N VAL A 41 -2.84 5.35 7.00
CA VAL A 41 -3.59 5.68 8.22
C VAL A 41 -2.97 4.91 9.37
N LYS A 42 -2.74 5.59 10.50
CA LYS A 42 -2.17 4.97 11.69
C LYS A 42 -2.94 5.45 12.92
N ASN A 43 -3.54 4.50 13.64
CA ASN A 43 -4.28 4.74 14.89
C ASN A 43 -5.39 5.80 14.77
N CYS A 44 -6.02 5.91 13.60
CA CYS A 44 -7.16 6.81 13.40
C CYS A 44 -8.19 6.21 12.44
N ALA A 45 -9.42 6.67 12.57
CA ALA A 45 -10.50 6.40 11.62
C ALA A 45 -10.59 7.56 10.64
N VAL A 46 -10.76 7.24 9.36
CA VAL A 46 -10.90 8.23 8.29
C VAL A 46 -11.99 7.78 7.32
N GLU A 47 -12.70 8.75 6.75
CA GLU A 47 -13.63 8.54 5.64
C GLU A 47 -13.09 9.28 4.42
N PHE A 48 -13.12 8.63 3.25
CA PHE A 48 -12.71 9.23 1.99
C PHE A 48 -13.92 9.48 1.12
N ASN A 49 -13.99 10.64 0.47
CA ASN A 49 -14.97 10.90 -0.59
C ASN A 49 -14.24 11.04 -1.94
N PHE A 50 -14.35 10.01 -2.78
CA PHE A 50 -13.83 9.99 -4.14
C PHE A 50 -14.89 10.36 -5.19
N GLY A 51 -16.06 10.83 -4.77
CA GLY A 51 -17.22 11.13 -5.62
C GLY A 51 -18.41 10.19 -5.41
N GLN A 52 -18.37 9.28 -4.43
CA GLN A 52 -19.49 8.39 -4.15
C GLN A 52 -20.65 9.06 -3.40
N ARG A 53 -20.43 10.24 -2.80
CA ARG A 53 -21.47 11.01 -2.11
C ARG A 53 -22.15 11.97 -3.09
N ALA A 54 -23.42 12.28 -2.84
CA ALA A 54 -24.18 13.25 -3.63
C ALA A 54 -23.54 14.64 -3.68
N ARG A 55 -22.79 15.03 -2.64
CA ARG A 55 -22.01 16.28 -2.60
C ARG A 55 -20.56 16.01 -2.16
N PRO A 56 -19.58 16.74 -2.73
CA PRO A 56 -18.21 16.77 -2.22
C PRO A 56 -18.16 17.20 -0.74
N LEU A 57 -17.11 16.80 -0.01
CA LEU A 57 -16.92 17.21 1.39
C LEU A 57 -16.47 18.69 1.54
N GLY A 58 -16.06 19.31 0.45
CA GLY A 58 -15.67 20.72 0.36
C GLY A 58 -15.70 21.19 -1.08
N GLY A 59 -15.51 22.50 -1.30
CA GLY A 59 -15.47 23.08 -2.64
C GLY A 59 -14.36 22.46 -3.49
N LEU A 60 -14.71 22.01 -4.70
CA LEU A 60 -13.74 21.59 -5.69
C LEU A 60 -13.19 22.82 -6.43
N PRO A 61 -11.88 22.89 -6.69
CA PRO A 61 -11.33 23.95 -7.54
C PRO A 61 -11.95 23.90 -8.96
N PRO A 62 -12.13 25.05 -9.63
CA PRO A 62 -12.58 25.08 -11.01
C PRO A 62 -11.69 24.24 -11.93
N GLY A 63 -12.29 23.45 -12.83
CA GLY A 63 -11.56 22.58 -13.74
C GLY A 63 -11.12 21.23 -13.15
N PHE A 64 -11.40 20.96 -11.86
CA PHE A 64 -11.08 19.68 -11.23
C PHE A 64 -12.35 18.85 -10.95
N SER A 65 -12.24 17.54 -11.11
CA SER A 65 -13.30 16.58 -10.83
C SER A 65 -12.82 15.50 -9.86
N LEU A 66 -13.78 14.83 -9.21
CA LEU A 66 -13.49 13.68 -8.35
C LEU A 66 -13.28 12.42 -9.20
N ILE A 67 -12.41 11.51 -8.73
CA ILE A 67 -11.98 10.32 -9.50
C ILE A 67 -13.15 9.46 -9.95
N GLN A 68 -14.24 9.34 -9.17
CA GLN A 68 -15.40 8.54 -9.58
C GLN A 68 -16.24 9.19 -10.69
N HIS A 69 -16.12 10.50 -10.90
CA HIS A 69 -16.83 11.20 -11.97
C HIS A 69 -16.10 11.12 -13.31
N LEU A 70 -14.86 10.60 -13.34
CA LEU A 70 -14.15 10.37 -14.58
C LEU A 70 -14.84 9.27 -15.41
N PRO A 71 -14.93 9.42 -16.73
CA PRO A 71 -15.52 8.41 -17.59
C PRO A 71 -14.75 7.09 -17.49
N PRO A 72 -15.41 5.92 -17.67
CA PRO A 72 -14.74 4.61 -17.61
C PRO A 72 -13.45 4.50 -18.44
N GLY A 73 -13.40 5.14 -19.62
CA GLY A 73 -12.23 5.09 -20.52
C GLY A 73 -10.97 5.77 -19.98
N GLU A 74 -11.12 6.73 -19.07
CA GLU A 74 -9.99 7.45 -18.44
C GLU A 74 -9.59 6.84 -17.09
N ARG A 75 -10.32 5.84 -16.62
CA ARG A 75 -10.05 5.18 -15.34
C ARG A 75 -9.16 3.96 -15.54
N HIS A 76 -7.93 4.07 -15.08
CA HIS A 76 -7.00 2.97 -15.07
C HIS A 76 -7.17 2.10 -13.82
N ARG A 77 -7.28 0.78 -14.00
CA ARG A 77 -7.19 -0.14 -12.87
C ARG A 77 -5.80 -0.05 -12.24
N GLY A 78 -5.77 -0.02 -10.90
CA GLY A 78 -4.54 -0.23 -10.15
C GLY A 78 -3.98 -1.63 -10.38
N THR A 79 -2.95 -1.98 -9.60
CA THR A 79 -2.22 -3.25 -9.74
C THR A 79 -3.15 -4.45 -9.94
N GLN A 80 -3.11 -5.05 -11.13
CA GLN A 80 -3.84 -6.28 -11.43
C GLN A 80 -3.05 -7.50 -10.94
N GLY A 81 -3.75 -8.51 -10.45
CA GLY A 81 -3.16 -9.79 -10.09
C GLY A 81 -3.17 -10.76 -11.27
N PRO A 82 -2.72 -12.02 -11.06
CA PRO A 82 -2.86 -13.09 -12.05
C PRO A 82 -4.32 -13.26 -12.52
N ARG A 83 -4.53 -13.78 -13.74
CA ARG A 83 -5.87 -13.88 -14.32
C ARG A 83 -6.69 -14.96 -13.63
N SER A 84 -6.06 -16.04 -13.19
CA SER A 84 -6.68 -17.16 -12.50
C SER A 84 -5.97 -17.49 -11.19
N LYS A 85 -6.59 -18.34 -10.35
CA LYS A 85 -5.89 -18.90 -9.17
C LYS A 85 -4.76 -19.85 -9.57
N ALA A 86 -4.88 -20.54 -10.70
CA ALA A 86 -3.85 -21.46 -11.21
C ALA A 86 -2.56 -20.73 -11.59
N GLU A 87 -2.65 -19.46 -12.00
CA GLU A 87 -1.49 -18.60 -12.28
C GLU A 87 -0.91 -17.91 -11.02
N CYS A 88 -1.54 -18.08 -9.85
CA CYS A 88 -1.02 -17.50 -8.61
C CYS A 88 0.11 -18.37 -8.05
N GLU A 89 1.19 -17.71 -7.64
CA GLU A 89 2.34 -18.36 -7.04
C GLU A 89 2.36 -18.12 -5.54
N ILE A 90 2.50 -19.20 -4.77
CA ILE A 90 2.62 -19.17 -3.32
C ILE A 90 3.90 -19.91 -2.95
N LEU A 91 4.86 -19.18 -2.39
CA LEU A 91 6.12 -19.75 -1.91
C LEU A 91 6.08 -19.76 -0.39
N MET A 92 6.31 -20.92 0.24
CA MET A 92 6.39 -21.04 1.69
C MET A 92 7.86 -21.22 2.09
N MET A 93 8.35 -20.31 2.93
CA MET A 93 9.70 -20.39 3.46
C MET A 93 9.74 -21.40 4.60
N VAL A 94 10.61 -22.40 4.49
CA VAL A 94 10.86 -23.41 5.53
C VAL A 94 12.36 -23.48 5.78
N GLY A 95 12.76 -23.52 7.05
CA GLY A 95 14.16 -23.64 7.44
C GLY A 95 14.43 -23.07 8.82
N LEU A 96 15.68 -23.24 9.28
CA LEU A 96 16.10 -22.83 10.61
C LEU A 96 15.97 -21.31 10.84
N PRO A 97 15.77 -20.86 12.10
CA PRO A 97 15.94 -19.46 12.46
C PRO A 97 17.31 -18.93 12.00
N ALA A 98 17.36 -17.65 11.62
CA ALA A 98 18.58 -16.98 11.14
C ALA A 98 19.26 -17.57 9.88
N ALA A 99 18.67 -18.57 9.20
CA ALA A 99 19.21 -19.15 7.96
C ALA A 99 19.05 -18.28 6.70
N GLY A 100 18.66 -16.99 6.83
CA GLY A 100 18.53 -16.06 5.70
C GLY A 100 17.23 -16.16 4.89
N LYS A 101 16.19 -16.84 5.40
CA LYS A 101 14.88 -17.01 4.71
C LYS A 101 14.27 -15.69 4.24
N THR A 102 14.12 -14.72 5.14
CA THR A 102 13.58 -13.39 4.83
C THR A 102 14.43 -12.68 3.78
N THR A 103 15.76 -12.77 3.87
CA THR A 103 16.68 -12.19 2.88
C THR A 103 16.44 -12.78 1.49
N TRP A 104 16.29 -14.10 1.41
CA TRP A 104 15.97 -14.77 0.15
C TRP A 104 14.61 -14.31 -0.39
N ALA A 105 13.57 -14.26 0.44
CA ALA A 105 12.23 -13.85 0.03
C ALA A 105 12.21 -12.42 -0.55
N VAL A 106 12.88 -11.48 0.11
CA VAL A 106 13.01 -10.09 -0.36
C VAL A 106 13.77 -10.02 -1.68
N LYS A 107 14.90 -10.75 -1.81
CA LYS A 107 15.69 -10.80 -3.04
C LYS A 107 14.89 -11.41 -4.20
N HIS A 108 14.16 -12.50 -3.94
CA HIS A 108 13.32 -13.17 -4.94
C HIS A 108 12.21 -12.25 -5.43
N ALA A 109 11.55 -11.52 -4.52
CA ALA A 109 10.52 -10.55 -4.88
C ALA A 109 11.08 -9.39 -5.72
N ALA A 110 12.26 -8.87 -5.35
CA ALA A 110 12.93 -7.80 -6.08
C ALA A 110 13.41 -8.23 -7.48
N ALA A 111 13.87 -9.47 -7.63
CA ALA A 111 14.26 -10.04 -8.92
C ALA A 111 13.06 -10.31 -9.85
N ASN A 112 11.83 -10.33 -9.32
CA ASN A 112 10.61 -10.62 -10.06
C ASN A 112 9.57 -9.49 -9.91
N PRO A 113 9.88 -8.24 -10.32
CA PRO A 113 9.02 -7.09 -10.07
C PRO A 113 7.64 -7.20 -10.76
N GLY A 114 7.56 -7.93 -11.88
CA GLY A 114 6.30 -8.21 -12.58
C GLY A 114 5.35 -9.10 -11.79
N LYS A 115 5.87 -10.02 -10.96
CA LYS A 115 5.08 -10.93 -10.13
C LYS A 115 4.44 -10.21 -8.94
N LYS A 116 5.03 -9.11 -8.46
CA LYS A 116 4.50 -8.28 -7.37
C LYS A 116 4.15 -9.13 -6.14
N TYR A 117 5.12 -9.92 -5.69
CA TYR A 117 4.97 -10.79 -4.51
C TYR A 117 4.60 -10.00 -3.26
N ASN A 118 3.64 -10.53 -2.51
CA ASN A 118 3.26 -10.02 -1.20
C ASN A 118 3.91 -10.92 -0.14
N ILE A 119 4.95 -10.41 0.52
CA ILE A 119 5.64 -11.14 1.59
C ILE A 119 4.80 -11.02 2.87
N LEU A 120 4.36 -12.16 3.40
CA LEU A 120 3.55 -12.27 4.61
C LEU A 120 4.39 -12.97 5.68
N GLY A 121 4.71 -12.26 6.75
CA GLY A 121 5.46 -12.80 7.88
C GLY A 121 5.21 -12.00 9.14
N THR A 122 5.36 -12.65 10.31
CA THR A 122 5.17 -11.99 11.61
C THR A 122 6.14 -10.83 11.80
N ASN A 123 7.38 -10.97 11.35
CA ASN A 123 8.39 -9.90 11.36
C ASN A 123 7.95 -8.66 10.57
N ALA A 124 7.41 -8.85 9.36
CA ALA A 124 6.93 -7.74 8.53
C ALA A 124 5.75 -6.99 9.17
N ILE A 125 4.91 -7.69 9.93
CA ILE A 125 3.79 -7.09 10.67
C ILE A 125 4.30 -6.35 11.91
N MET A 126 5.16 -6.99 12.71
CA MET A 126 5.80 -6.38 13.88
C MET A 126 6.53 -5.09 13.52
N ASP A 127 7.12 -5.04 12.32
CA ASP A 127 7.81 -3.84 11.87
C ASP A 127 6.87 -2.68 11.57
N LYS A 128 5.65 -2.95 11.09
CA LYS A 128 4.61 -1.94 10.88
C LYS A 128 3.93 -1.49 12.18
N MET A 129 3.96 -2.32 13.22
CA MET A 129 3.44 -1.98 14.56
C MET A 129 4.36 -1.04 15.35
N ARG A 130 5.58 -0.76 14.86
CA ARG A 130 6.53 0.14 15.53
C ARG A 130 5.97 1.56 15.62
N VAL A 131 6.15 2.21 16.78
CA VAL A 131 5.91 3.65 16.95
C VAL A 131 7.19 4.40 16.60
N MET A 132 7.11 5.38 15.69
CA MET A 132 8.28 6.17 15.27
C MET A 132 8.83 6.96 16.48
N GLY A 133 10.15 7.00 16.64
CA GLY A 133 10.82 7.77 17.70
C GLY A 133 11.01 7.03 19.04
N LEU A 134 10.37 5.88 19.26
CA LEU A 134 10.63 5.05 20.45
C LEU A 134 11.68 3.99 20.16
N ARG A 135 12.83 4.05 20.85
CA ARG A 135 13.85 3.00 20.80
C ARG A 135 13.29 1.70 21.38
N ARG A 136 13.55 0.57 20.71
CA ARG A 136 13.18 -0.80 21.16
C ARG A 136 13.94 -1.28 22.41
N GLN A 137 14.81 -0.45 23.00
CA GLN A 137 15.58 -0.85 24.18
C GLN A 137 14.68 -0.78 25.42
N ARG A 138 14.69 -1.86 26.20
CA ARG A 138 14.02 -2.05 27.52
C ARG A 138 12.48 -2.15 27.58
N ASN A 139 11.72 -1.89 26.52
CA ASN A 139 10.25 -2.04 26.55
C ASN A 139 9.72 -3.49 26.34
N TYR A 140 10.60 -4.47 26.14
CA TYR A 140 10.23 -5.84 25.78
C TYR A 140 10.14 -6.83 26.94
N ALA A 141 10.68 -6.52 28.11
CA ALA A 141 10.60 -7.41 29.26
C ALA A 141 9.12 -7.50 29.73
N GLY A 142 8.41 -8.54 29.27
CA GLY A 142 7.03 -8.86 29.63
C GLY A 142 5.94 -8.61 28.57
N ARG A 143 6.23 -7.94 27.44
CA ARG A 143 5.22 -7.68 26.37
C ARG A 143 5.55 -8.28 25.01
N TRP A 144 6.71 -8.92 24.87
CA TRP A 144 7.12 -9.59 23.62
C TRP A 144 6.11 -10.65 23.21
N ASP A 145 5.66 -11.47 24.15
CA ASP A 145 4.70 -12.56 23.90
C ASP A 145 3.36 -12.01 23.39
N VAL A 146 2.86 -10.93 23.99
CA VAL A 146 1.62 -10.26 23.55
C VAL A 146 1.77 -9.71 22.14
N LEU A 147 2.91 -9.09 21.82
CA LEU A 147 3.18 -8.54 20.49
C LEU A 147 3.32 -9.63 19.43
N ILE A 148 4.01 -10.73 19.75
CA ILE A 148 4.08 -11.90 18.86
C ILE A 148 2.68 -12.47 18.66
N GLN A 149 1.91 -12.66 19.72
CA GLN A 149 0.55 -13.18 19.65
C GLN A 149 -0.34 -12.31 18.74
N GLN A 150 -0.28 -10.98 18.91
CA GLN A 150 -1.00 -10.04 18.05
C GLN A 150 -0.53 -10.10 16.59
N ALA A 151 0.79 -10.12 16.35
CA ALA A 151 1.35 -10.24 15.01
C ALA A 151 0.92 -11.54 14.32
N THR A 152 0.89 -12.65 15.05
CA THR A 152 0.40 -13.96 14.57
C THR A 152 -1.09 -13.93 14.25
N GLN A 153 -1.93 -13.31 15.10
CA GLN A 153 -3.36 -13.12 14.80
C GLN A 153 -3.58 -12.28 13.54
N CYS A 154 -2.84 -11.17 13.40
CA CYS A 154 -2.86 -10.36 12.19
C CYS A 154 -2.43 -11.18 10.95
N LEU A 155 -1.37 -11.98 11.07
CA LEU A 155 -0.89 -12.82 9.98
C LEU A 155 -1.94 -13.84 9.53
N ASN A 156 -2.58 -14.53 10.48
CA ASN A 156 -3.64 -15.49 10.17
C ASN A 156 -4.81 -14.82 9.44
N ARG A 157 -5.19 -13.60 9.85
CA ARG A 157 -6.21 -12.83 9.15
C ARG A 157 -5.77 -12.44 7.73
N LEU A 158 -4.51 -12.03 7.55
CA LEU A 158 -3.95 -11.73 6.23
C LEU A 158 -3.93 -12.97 5.32
N ILE A 159 -3.60 -14.15 5.85
CA ILE A 159 -3.63 -15.41 5.11
C ILE A 159 -5.05 -15.76 4.65
N GLN A 160 -6.06 -15.60 5.52
CA GLN A 160 -7.47 -15.79 5.13
C GLN A 160 -7.91 -14.86 3.99
N ILE A 161 -7.45 -13.60 4.03
CA ILE A 161 -7.69 -12.65 2.94
C ILE A 161 -6.94 -13.06 1.69
N ALA A 162 -5.68 -13.49 1.82
CA ALA A 162 -4.82 -13.90 0.73
C ALA A 162 -5.43 -15.06 -0.07
N ALA A 163 -5.99 -16.06 0.61
CA ALA A 163 -6.66 -17.21 0.00
C ALA A 163 -7.87 -16.84 -0.89
N ARG A 164 -8.46 -15.65 -0.69
CA ARG A 164 -9.61 -15.13 -1.45
C ARG A 164 -9.21 -14.17 -2.56
N LYS A 165 -7.93 -13.82 -2.69
CA LYS A 165 -7.42 -12.83 -3.66
C LYS A 165 -6.46 -13.49 -4.65
N ARG A 166 -6.58 -13.13 -5.94
CA ARG A 166 -5.63 -13.54 -6.99
C ARG A 166 -4.38 -12.66 -6.90
N ARG A 167 -3.34 -13.12 -6.22
CA ARG A 167 -2.02 -12.46 -6.07
C ARG A 167 -0.95 -13.51 -5.83
N ASN A 168 0.30 -13.12 -6.04
CA ASN A 168 1.45 -13.91 -5.67
C ASN A 168 1.87 -13.59 -4.23
N TYR A 169 2.20 -14.61 -3.45
CA TYR A 169 2.54 -14.50 -2.03
C TYR A 169 3.82 -15.25 -1.71
N ILE A 170 4.59 -14.72 -0.75
CA ILE A 170 5.66 -15.45 -0.08
C ILE A 170 5.31 -15.50 1.39
N LEU A 171 5.11 -16.69 1.94
CA LEU A 171 4.85 -16.92 3.35
C LEU A 171 6.20 -17.07 4.06
N ASP A 172 6.64 -16.01 4.73
CA ASP A 172 7.86 -15.96 5.52
C ASP A 172 7.50 -16.13 7.01
N GLN A 173 7.11 -17.34 7.37
CA GLN A 173 6.85 -17.72 8.75
C GLN A 173 8.16 -18.18 9.41
N VAL A 174 8.34 -17.74 10.66
CA VAL A 174 9.42 -18.20 11.55
C VAL A 174 8.92 -19.40 12.32
#